data_AF-A0A835PKB7-F1
#
_entry.id   AF-A0A835PKB7-F1
#
_cell.length_a   1.000
_cell.length_b   1.000
_cell.length_c   1.000
_cell.angle_alpha   90.00
_cell.angle_beta   90.00
_cell.angle_gamma   90.00
#
_symmetry.space_group_name_H-M   'P 1'
#
loop_
_entity.id
_entity.type
_entity.pdbx_description
1 polymer ?
#
loop_
_entity_poly.entity_id
_entity_poly.type
_entity_poly.pdbx_seq_one_letter_code
_entity_poly.pdbx_strand_id
1 'polypeptide(L)'
;MDRIKEFVDILVLASGYQSSGLPAVWDVENIKKAVRWGLFFEDVFKCLRHFDCYEESVKELDAVLSSLTSNPFFPAGLAHMSSATLSNARGLVLERLLHSHAIRNDHLLSLLRAVVEMDINELSESDDGSHTSYVEKLILQMEKLDLVPAGIESTEKSNSFLNDVIIPDCIKYDRNLHAIKMSDWGKKERTGLDNSLFIMQEILSRQAVMSCMCSFRKSINNLSEIIIGNCMVKSESMQLESKSDNGVTAFVDQSLNYLYQFRHWRTKCISYLLDNRTLKLLSGSDLILSAPNEQWVRVFEELKLSTNLGCDNMLEIVEILLLGLISSKWNYLIQLILSISCDFLSTAKKLSDLQELLEGNTLDMQINKEKEMLDYLTQLLKFQPQKLWELPSILVAAAIPSWSSLFRMHLREVAHKFNEPSSSRCCECNQDGSEHHDCQVGERIQSLFAFHIRCPQRSVNI
;
A
#
# COMPACT_ATOMS: atom_id res chain seq x y z
N MET A 1 -11.50 44.83 1.61
CA MET A 1 -10.57 44.34 0.57
C MET A 1 -9.60 43.29 1.10
N ASP A 2 -9.17 43.36 2.37
CA ASP A 2 -8.15 42.46 2.93
C ASP A 2 -8.55 40.96 2.92
N ARG A 3 -9.83 40.64 3.18
CA ARG A 3 -10.31 39.23 3.17
C ARG A 3 -10.36 38.58 1.79
N ILE A 4 -10.57 39.36 0.71
CA ILE A 4 -10.52 38.85 -0.67
C ILE A 4 -9.07 38.55 -1.05
N LYS A 5 -8.13 39.39 -0.60
CA LYS A 5 -6.70 39.16 -0.80
C LYS A 5 -6.23 37.89 -0.08
N GLU A 6 -6.65 37.68 1.16
CA GLU A 6 -6.36 36.45 1.92
C GLU A 6 -6.92 35.19 1.24
N PHE A 7 -8.12 35.28 0.65
CA PHE A 7 -8.67 34.19 -0.15
C PHE A 7 -7.81 33.85 -1.37
N VAL A 8 -7.41 34.86 -2.14
CA VAL A 8 -6.55 34.68 -3.31
C VAL A 8 -5.19 34.10 -2.91
N ASP A 9 -4.59 34.59 -1.82
CA ASP A 9 -3.33 34.07 -1.30
C ASP A 9 -3.43 32.58 -0.93
N ILE A 10 -4.57 32.11 -0.43
CA ILE A 10 -4.79 30.70 -0.07
C ILE A 10 -5.07 29.82 -1.27
N LEU A 11 -5.80 30.32 -2.28
CA LEU A 11 -5.94 29.63 -3.57
C LEU A 11 -4.59 29.46 -4.26
N VAL A 12 -3.72 30.48 -4.17
CA VAL A 12 -2.36 30.42 -4.69
C VAL A 12 -1.53 29.39 -3.90
N LEU A 13 -1.55 29.42 -2.56
CA LEU A 13 -0.88 28.42 -1.71
C LEU A 13 -1.37 26.98 -1.99
N ALA A 14 -2.67 26.80 -2.21
CA ALA A 14 -3.27 25.51 -2.55
C ALA A 14 -2.84 24.99 -3.94
N SER A 15 -2.40 25.87 -4.84
CA SER A 15 -1.79 25.49 -6.13
C SER A 15 -0.34 25.01 -6.01
N GLY A 16 0.24 25.06 -4.81
CA GLY A 16 1.63 24.66 -4.54
C GLY A 16 2.64 25.80 -4.68
N TYR A 17 2.18 27.04 -4.87
CA TYR A 17 3.02 28.22 -5.06
C TYR A 17 2.62 29.37 -4.12
N GLN A 18 3.52 30.32 -3.90
CA GLN A 18 3.22 31.59 -3.26
C GLN A 18 2.91 32.65 -4.32
N SER A 19 2.31 33.79 -3.94
CA SER A 19 2.06 34.91 -4.85
C SER A 19 3.34 35.51 -5.44
N SER A 20 4.51 35.21 -4.86
CA SER A 20 5.84 35.51 -5.38
C SER A 20 6.33 34.56 -6.50
N GLY A 21 5.59 33.47 -6.77
CA GLY A 21 5.99 32.42 -7.72
C GLY A 21 6.95 31.37 -7.16
N LEU A 22 7.33 31.47 -5.87
CA LEU A 22 8.14 30.45 -5.19
C LEU A 22 7.28 29.24 -4.76
N PRO A 23 7.88 28.05 -4.54
CA PRO A 23 7.17 26.90 -3.98
C PRO A 23 6.50 27.25 -2.64
N ALA A 24 5.29 26.74 -2.42
CA ALA A 24 4.55 26.97 -1.19
C ALA A 24 5.28 26.39 0.03
N VAL A 25 5.43 27.22 1.06
CA VAL A 25 5.96 26.83 2.37
C VAL A 25 4.84 26.94 3.39
N TRP A 26 4.49 25.82 4.01
CA TRP A 26 3.51 25.74 5.11
C TRP A 26 4.18 26.05 6.45
N ASP A 27 4.60 27.30 6.62
CA ASP A 27 5.05 27.83 7.91
C ASP A 27 3.86 28.19 8.82
N VAL A 28 4.18 28.57 10.06
CA VAL A 28 3.18 28.94 11.07
C VAL A 28 2.20 30.00 10.56
N GLU A 29 2.67 31.01 9.84
CA GLU A 29 1.84 32.13 9.38
C GLU A 29 0.93 31.75 8.21
N ASN A 30 1.43 30.97 7.25
CA ASN A 30 0.61 30.48 6.13
C ASN A 30 -0.42 29.46 6.60
N ILE A 31 -0.09 28.64 7.61
CA ILE A 31 -1.06 27.75 8.25
C ILE A 31 -2.16 28.56 8.96
N LYS A 32 -1.80 29.58 9.75
CA LYS A 32 -2.79 30.46 10.39
C LYS A 32 -3.73 31.11 9.38
N LYS A 33 -3.20 31.61 8.26
CA LYS A 33 -4.02 32.18 7.18
C LYS A 33 -5.01 31.16 6.62
N ALA A 34 -4.54 29.94 6.32
CA ALA A 34 -5.40 28.87 5.83
C ALA A 34 -6.52 28.51 6.82
N VAL A 35 -6.22 28.41 8.11
CA VAL A 35 -7.23 28.13 9.14
C VAL A 35 -8.20 29.30 9.31
N ARG A 36 -7.71 30.55 9.31
CA ARG A 36 -8.57 31.77 9.37
C ARG A 36 -9.52 31.87 8.18
N TRP A 37 -9.08 31.43 7.01
CA TRP A 37 -9.94 31.32 5.85
C TRP A 37 -11.05 30.30 6.04
N GLY A 38 -10.72 29.12 6.59
CA GLY A 38 -11.73 28.14 6.98
C GLY A 38 -12.75 28.73 7.94
N LEU A 39 -12.29 29.42 8.99
CA LEU A 39 -13.13 30.12 9.97
C LEU A 39 -14.02 31.19 9.33
N PHE A 40 -13.50 31.95 8.36
CA PHE A 40 -14.26 32.96 7.63
C PHE A 40 -15.48 32.36 6.94
N PHE A 41 -15.31 31.24 6.23
CA PHE A 41 -16.45 30.58 5.58
C PHE A 41 -17.45 30.03 6.60
N GLU A 42 -16.98 29.40 7.67
CA GLU A 42 -17.86 28.93 8.74
C GLU A 42 -18.68 30.06 9.35
N ASP A 43 -18.07 31.24 9.59
CA ASP A 43 -18.77 32.42 10.09
C ASP A 43 -19.79 32.96 9.08
N VAL A 44 -19.42 33.05 7.81
CA VAL A 44 -20.33 33.48 6.74
C VAL A 44 -21.55 32.56 6.67
N PHE A 45 -21.35 31.24 6.63
CA PHE A 45 -22.46 30.28 6.60
C PHE A 45 -23.29 30.31 7.88
N LYS A 46 -22.68 30.51 9.05
CA LYS A 46 -23.39 30.69 10.32
C LYS A 46 -24.28 31.93 10.29
N CYS A 47 -23.79 33.06 9.80
CA CYS A 47 -24.58 34.28 9.64
C CYS A 47 -25.71 34.09 8.61
N LEU A 48 -25.40 33.50 7.45
CA LEU A 48 -26.37 33.30 6.37
C LEU A 48 -27.57 32.43 6.77
N ARG A 49 -27.40 31.47 7.69
CA ARG A 49 -28.49 30.63 8.23
C ARG A 49 -29.62 31.41 8.90
N HIS A 50 -29.41 32.68 9.26
CA HIS A 50 -30.39 33.52 9.92
C HIS A 50 -31.25 34.34 8.93
N PHE A 51 -31.00 34.21 7.62
CA PHE A 51 -31.75 34.92 6.57
C PHE A 51 -32.77 34.00 5.91
N ASP A 52 -33.94 34.55 5.58
CA ASP A 52 -35.06 33.81 4.99
C ASP A 52 -34.74 33.23 3.59
N CYS A 53 -33.74 33.78 2.88
CA CYS A 53 -33.29 33.33 1.56
C CYS A 53 -32.08 32.37 1.60
N TYR A 54 -31.74 31.81 2.77
CA TYR A 54 -30.57 30.94 2.94
C TYR A 54 -30.58 29.74 1.98
N GLU A 55 -31.69 29.01 1.88
CA GLU A 55 -31.76 27.80 1.06
C GLU A 55 -31.59 28.09 -0.44
N GLU A 56 -32.13 29.20 -0.93
CA GLU A 56 -31.98 29.62 -2.34
C GLU A 56 -30.54 30.07 -2.61
N SER A 57 -29.95 30.84 -1.70
CA SER A 57 -28.56 31.33 -1.81
C SER A 57 -27.54 30.18 -1.79
N VAL A 58 -27.78 29.16 -0.95
CA VAL A 58 -26.93 27.96 -0.87
C VAL A 58 -27.00 27.16 -2.17
N LYS A 59 -28.20 26.99 -2.75
CA LYS A 59 -28.37 26.28 -4.04
C LYS A 59 -27.68 27.01 -5.18
N GLU A 60 -27.77 28.33 -5.22
CA GLU A 60 -27.07 29.15 -6.22
C GLU A 60 -25.55 29.02 -6.07
N LEU A 61 -25.04 29.12 -4.84
CA LEU A 61 -23.62 28.97 -4.55
C LEU A 61 -23.09 27.58 -4.95
N ASP A 62 -23.82 26.50 -4.65
CA ASP A 62 -23.44 25.14 -5.04
C ASP A 62 -23.42 24.96 -6.56
N ALA A 63 -24.34 25.58 -7.29
CA ALA A 63 -24.34 25.55 -8.75
C ALA A 63 -23.09 26.24 -9.33
N VAL A 64 -22.70 27.39 -8.77
CA VAL A 64 -21.49 28.12 -9.18
C VAL A 64 -20.22 27.33 -8.83
N LEU A 65 -20.16 26.77 -7.62
CA LEU A 65 -19.03 25.94 -7.17
C LEU A 65 -18.87 24.70 -8.04
N SER A 66 -19.96 24.03 -8.41
CA SER A 66 -19.93 22.88 -9.32
C SER A 66 -19.41 23.26 -10.71
N SER A 67 -19.79 24.42 -11.24
CA SER A 67 -19.24 24.93 -12.50
C SER A 67 -17.74 25.24 -12.38
N LEU A 68 -17.28 25.74 -11.24
CA LEU A 68 -15.87 26.07 -11.00
C LEU A 68 -14.99 24.82 -10.84
N THR A 69 -15.45 23.84 -10.07
CA THR A 69 -14.72 22.58 -9.82
C THR A 69 -14.68 21.66 -11.04
N SER A 70 -15.59 21.84 -12.00
CA SER A 70 -15.60 21.13 -13.28
C SER A 70 -14.47 21.58 -14.24
N ASN A 71 -13.74 22.65 -13.93
CA ASN A 71 -12.63 23.12 -14.74
C ASN A 71 -11.39 22.22 -14.57
N PRO A 72 -10.79 21.69 -15.66
CA PRO A 72 -9.62 20.80 -15.57
C PRO A 72 -8.37 21.45 -14.95
N PHE A 73 -8.31 22.79 -14.90
CA PHE A 73 -7.23 23.55 -14.26
C PHE A 73 -7.53 23.90 -12.79
N PHE A 74 -8.69 23.49 -12.26
CA PHE A 74 -9.02 23.72 -10.86
C PHE A 74 -8.21 22.79 -9.94
N PRO A 75 -7.71 23.26 -8.78
CA PRO A 75 -6.94 22.42 -7.88
C PRO A 75 -7.69 21.16 -7.44
N ALA A 76 -7.15 19.98 -7.78
CA ALA A 76 -7.79 18.69 -7.49
C ALA A 76 -8.06 18.47 -5.99
N GLY A 77 -7.24 19.07 -5.12
CA GLY A 77 -7.44 19.03 -3.66
C GLY A 77 -8.71 19.73 -3.17
N LEU A 78 -9.33 20.58 -4.00
CA LEU A 78 -10.56 21.31 -3.72
C LEU A 78 -11.73 20.87 -4.61
N ALA A 79 -11.60 19.79 -5.39
CA ALA A 79 -12.61 19.36 -6.36
C ALA A 79 -13.99 19.06 -5.74
N HIS A 80 -14.03 18.73 -4.44
CA HIS A 80 -15.26 18.45 -3.69
C HIS A 80 -15.81 19.67 -2.93
N MET A 81 -15.41 20.88 -3.32
CA MET A 81 -15.88 22.11 -2.68
C MET A 81 -17.37 22.33 -2.97
N SER A 82 -18.15 22.44 -1.91
CA SER A 82 -19.59 22.72 -1.87
C SER A 82 -19.90 23.61 -0.68
N SER A 83 -21.11 24.14 -0.58
CA SER A 83 -21.64 24.85 0.58
C SER A 83 -21.55 24.00 1.85
N ALA A 84 -21.83 22.70 1.76
CA ALA A 84 -21.72 21.75 2.86
C ALA A 84 -20.25 21.62 3.32
N THR A 85 -19.34 21.46 2.36
CA THR A 85 -17.89 21.40 2.56
C THR A 85 -17.39 22.71 3.21
N LEU A 86 -17.81 23.88 2.69
CA LEU A 86 -17.39 25.20 3.19
C LEU A 86 -17.99 25.55 4.56
N SER A 87 -19.17 24.99 4.90
CA SER A 87 -19.77 25.16 6.22
C SER A 87 -18.98 24.46 7.35
N ASN A 88 -17.98 23.65 6.99
CA ASN A 88 -17.00 23.01 7.87
C ASN A 88 -15.55 23.20 7.33
N ALA A 89 -15.28 24.36 6.73
CA ALA A 89 -14.04 24.62 6.00
C ALA A 89 -12.79 24.52 6.89
N ARG A 90 -12.87 24.86 8.19
CA ARG A 90 -11.74 24.74 9.11
C ARG A 90 -11.31 23.30 9.27
N GLY A 91 -12.26 22.40 9.51
CA GLY A 91 -11.98 20.97 9.67
C GLY A 91 -11.28 20.41 8.44
N LEU A 92 -11.73 20.79 7.25
CA LEU A 92 -11.12 20.37 5.99
C LEU A 92 -9.70 20.90 5.81
N VAL A 93 -9.44 22.16 6.15
CA VAL A 93 -8.10 22.73 6.06
C VAL A 93 -7.15 21.98 7.00
N LEU A 94 -7.55 21.77 8.26
CA LEU A 94 -6.74 21.07 9.26
C LEU A 94 -6.51 19.60 8.87
N GLU A 95 -7.55 18.91 8.39
CA GLU A 95 -7.46 17.54 7.87
C GLU A 95 -6.44 17.47 6.73
N ARG A 96 -6.55 18.36 5.73
CA ARG A 96 -5.66 18.37 4.57
C ARG A 96 -4.21 18.70 4.94
N LEU A 97 -3.99 19.60 5.89
CA LEU A 97 -2.66 19.91 6.41
C LEU A 97 -2.07 18.73 7.20
N LEU A 98 -2.88 17.91 7.86
CA LEU A 98 -2.42 16.67 8.52
C LEU A 98 -2.25 15.51 7.53
N HIS A 99 -3.04 15.46 6.46
CA HIS A 99 -3.07 14.35 5.51
C HIS A 99 -2.18 14.58 4.28
N SER A 100 -1.48 15.72 4.19
CA SER A 100 -0.39 15.87 3.23
C SER A 100 0.67 14.78 3.44
N HIS A 101 1.04 14.05 2.37
CA HIS A 101 1.90 12.87 2.42
C HIS A 101 3.18 13.09 3.25
N ALA A 102 3.53 12.05 4.04
CA ALA A 102 4.63 12.02 5.01
C ALA A 102 4.82 13.35 5.76
N ILE A 103 3.99 13.59 6.80
CA ILE A 103 4.18 14.74 7.69
C ILE A 103 5.65 14.79 8.12
N ARG A 104 6.35 15.85 7.71
CA ARG A 104 7.69 16.17 8.20
C ARG A 104 7.57 16.76 9.61
N ASN A 105 8.57 16.52 10.45
CA ASN A 105 8.61 17.08 11.81
C ASN A 105 8.45 18.61 11.81
N ASP A 106 9.10 19.31 10.88
CA ASP A 106 9.02 20.77 10.75
C ASP A 106 7.59 21.25 10.44
N HIS A 107 6.88 20.51 9.60
CA HIS A 107 5.48 20.81 9.23
C HIS A 107 4.53 20.54 10.40
N LEU A 108 4.69 19.41 11.09
CA LEU A 108 3.90 19.09 12.28
C LEU A 108 4.09 20.15 13.35
N LEU A 109 5.34 20.56 13.61
CA LEU A 109 5.67 21.57 14.59
C LEU A 109 5.03 22.92 14.21
N SER A 110 5.11 23.30 12.93
CA SER A 110 4.51 24.54 12.43
C SER A 110 2.98 24.53 12.57
N LEU A 111 2.35 23.40 12.27
CA LEU A 111 0.90 23.20 12.41
C LEU A 111 0.45 23.26 13.87
N LEU A 112 1.09 22.50 14.76
CA LEU A 112 0.78 22.50 16.19
C LEU A 112 0.96 23.91 16.78
N ARG A 113 2.07 24.58 16.45
CA ARG A 113 2.34 25.94 16.90
C ARG A 113 1.29 26.93 16.40
N ALA A 114 0.92 26.87 15.12
CA ALA A 114 -0.12 27.74 14.56
C ALA A 114 -1.46 27.57 15.27
N VAL A 115 -1.87 26.33 15.53
CA VAL A 115 -3.14 25.99 16.17
C VAL A 115 -3.17 26.44 17.63
N VAL A 116 -2.10 26.18 18.40
CA VAL A 116 -1.97 26.64 19.79
C VAL A 116 -2.00 28.16 19.87
N GLU A 117 -1.24 28.85 19.00
CA GLU A 117 -1.23 30.31 18.97
C GLU A 117 -2.60 30.88 18.57
N MET A 118 -3.34 30.24 17.67
CA MET A 118 -4.70 30.67 17.31
C MET A 118 -5.69 30.50 18.47
N ASP A 119 -5.66 29.36 19.15
CA ASP A 119 -6.54 29.07 20.28
C ASP A 119 -6.25 30.00 21.47
N ILE A 120 -4.98 30.26 21.80
CA ILE A 120 -4.59 31.22 22.84
C ILE A 120 -5.06 32.63 22.48
N ASN A 121 -4.93 33.04 21.22
CA ASN A 121 -5.39 34.35 20.78
C ASN A 121 -6.91 34.50 20.90
N GLU A 122 -7.68 33.46 20.58
CA GLU A 122 -9.14 33.44 20.75
C GLU A 122 -9.55 33.51 22.23
N LEU A 123 -8.73 32.94 23.13
CA LEU A 123 -8.92 33.04 24.59
C LEU A 123 -8.50 34.39 25.18
N SER A 124 -7.61 35.13 24.50
CA SER A 124 -7.02 36.38 25.00
C SER A 124 -7.90 37.62 24.87
N GLU A 125 -9.08 37.51 24.27
CA GLU A 125 -10.07 38.61 24.28
C GLU A 125 -10.61 38.91 25.70
N SER A 126 -10.31 38.05 26.68
CA SER A 126 -10.59 38.26 28.11
C SER A 126 -9.37 37.95 29.00
N ASP A 127 -8.60 38.99 29.34
CA ASP A 127 -7.64 39.09 30.46
C ASP A 127 -6.31 38.29 30.42
N ASP A 128 -5.33 38.73 31.24
CA ASP A 128 -3.89 38.38 31.26
C ASP A 128 -3.55 36.90 31.62
N GLY A 129 -4.57 36.03 31.68
CA GLY A 129 -4.49 34.61 32.07
C GLY A 129 -4.70 33.60 30.93
N SER A 130 -4.66 34.04 29.66
CA SER A 130 -5.02 33.24 28.48
C SER A 130 -4.26 31.92 28.32
N HIS A 131 -2.97 31.89 28.69
CA HIS A 131 -2.13 30.69 28.59
C HIS A 131 -2.50 29.65 29.65
N THR A 132 -2.74 30.08 30.89
CA THR A 132 -3.16 29.20 31.99
C THR A 132 -4.55 28.63 31.69
N SER A 133 -5.48 29.48 31.22
CA SER A 133 -6.81 29.04 30.81
C SER A 133 -6.78 28.05 29.63
N TYR A 134 -5.89 28.28 28.65
CA TYR A 134 -5.67 27.34 27.56
C TYR A 134 -5.21 25.98 28.07
N VAL A 135 -4.19 25.93 28.94
CA VAL A 135 -3.66 24.68 29.50
C VAL A 135 -4.70 23.94 30.33
N GLU A 136 -5.43 24.63 31.22
CA GLU A 136 -6.47 24.02 32.05
C GLU A 136 -7.58 23.42 31.18
N LYS A 137 -8.06 24.16 30.18
CA LYS A 137 -9.07 23.65 29.26
C LYS A 137 -8.53 22.51 28.39
N LEU A 138 -7.25 22.53 28.00
CA LEU A 138 -6.62 21.47 27.23
C LEU A 138 -6.55 20.17 28.04
N ILE A 139 -6.16 20.26 29.32
CA ILE A 139 -6.15 19.11 30.25
C ILE A 139 -7.56 18.49 30.34
N LEU A 140 -8.60 19.31 30.53
CA LEU A 140 -9.99 18.83 30.58
C LEU A 140 -10.43 18.14 29.27
N GLN A 141 -9.89 18.52 28.12
CA GLN A 141 -10.17 17.84 26.84
C GLN A 141 -9.38 16.53 26.72
N MET A 142 -8.13 16.51 27.18
CA MET A 142 -7.33 15.28 27.22
C MET A 142 -7.95 14.23 28.14
N GLU A 143 -8.53 14.64 29.26
CA GLU A 143 -9.31 13.77 30.16
C GLU A 143 -10.57 13.22 29.48
N LYS A 144 -11.31 14.05 28.71
CA LYS A 144 -12.47 13.60 27.92
C LYS A 144 -12.11 12.63 26.80
N LEU A 145 -10.87 12.68 26.31
CA LEU A 145 -10.34 11.80 25.28
C LEU A 145 -9.64 10.57 25.87
N ASP A 146 -9.71 10.36 27.19
CA ASP A 146 -9.05 9.26 27.92
C ASP A 146 -7.53 9.17 27.66
N LEU A 147 -6.84 10.30 27.53
CA LEU A 147 -5.40 10.37 27.19
C LEU A 147 -4.46 10.40 28.39
N VAL A 148 -4.98 10.49 29.62
CA VAL A 148 -4.14 10.56 30.82
C VAL A 148 -3.72 9.14 31.23
N PRO A 149 -2.41 8.84 31.37
CA PRO A 149 -1.98 7.55 31.89
C PRO A 149 -2.44 7.42 33.34
N ALA A 150 -3.20 6.37 33.65
CA ALA A 150 -3.40 5.94 35.02
C ALA A 150 -2.02 5.63 35.63
N GLY A 151 -1.72 6.34 36.73
CA GLY A 151 -0.66 6.12 37.72
C GLY A 151 0.48 5.15 37.42
N ILE A 152 1.69 5.69 37.48
CA ILE A 152 2.94 4.96 37.72
C ILE A 152 2.82 4.22 39.06
N GLU A 153 2.56 2.91 39.06
CA GLU A 153 2.94 2.01 40.16
C GLU A 153 3.47 0.67 39.64
N SER A 154 4.41 0.16 40.42
CA SER A 154 5.50 -0.77 40.14
C SER A 154 5.13 -2.25 40.01
N THR A 155 5.88 -2.94 39.12
CA THR A 155 6.36 -4.35 39.17
C THR A 155 5.73 -5.33 40.16
N GLU A 156 5.24 -6.49 39.68
CA GLU A 156 5.97 -7.78 39.73
C GLU A 156 5.17 -8.97 39.12
N LYS A 157 5.91 -9.81 38.36
CA LYS A 157 5.77 -11.26 38.13
C LYS A 157 4.58 -11.81 37.32
N SER A 158 4.89 -12.46 36.19
CA SER A 158 5.15 -13.92 36.15
C SER A 158 5.23 -14.44 34.71
N ASN A 159 6.27 -15.22 34.42
CA ASN A 159 6.40 -16.03 33.22
C ASN A 159 5.28 -17.09 33.14
N SER A 160 4.64 -17.23 31.97
CA SER A 160 4.20 -18.53 31.46
C SER A 160 4.24 -18.52 29.93
N PHE A 161 5.21 -19.26 29.39
CA PHE A 161 5.28 -19.70 28.02
C PHE A 161 4.02 -20.49 27.64
N LEU A 162 3.57 -20.32 26.39
CA LEU A 162 2.58 -21.15 25.71
C LEU A 162 1.18 -21.15 26.35
N ASN A 163 0.45 -20.05 26.19
CA ASN A 163 -0.95 -20.08 25.78
C ASN A 163 -1.33 -18.67 25.31
N ASP A 164 -2.24 -18.63 24.35
CA ASP A 164 -2.80 -17.47 23.69
C ASP A 164 -1.91 -16.84 22.61
N VAL A 165 -2.33 -17.08 21.37
CA VAL A 165 -2.31 -16.04 20.34
C VAL A 165 -3.06 -14.85 20.93
N ILE A 166 -2.34 -14.04 21.73
CA ILE A 166 -2.81 -12.73 22.14
C ILE A 166 -2.76 -11.93 20.85
N ILE A 167 -3.86 -11.97 20.10
CA ILE A 167 -4.34 -10.80 19.38
C ILE A 167 -4.22 -9.71 20.43
N PRO A 168 -3.29 -8.75 20.32
CA PRO A 168 -3.32 -7.61 21.23
C PRO A 168 -4.72 -7.09 21.06
N ASP A 169 -5.51 -7.12 22.15
CA ASP A 169 -6.81 -6.47 22.19
C ASP A 169 -6.56 -5.14 21.53
N CYS A 170 -7.12 -4.98 20.32
CA CYS A 170 -7.16 -3.68 19.69
C CYS A 170 -7.79 -2.85 20.79
N ILE A 171 -7.00 -1.97 21.41
CA ILE A 171 -7.48 -1.10 22.48
C ILE A 171 -8.83 -0.64 21.97
N LYS A 172 -9.89 -0.96 22.71
CA LYS A 172 -11.25 -0.57 22.39
C LYS A 172 -11.34 0.95 22.51
N TYR A 173 -10.56 1.68 21.69
CA TYR A 173 -10.86 3.02 21.26
C TYR A 173 -12.08 2.85 20.39
N ASP A 174 -13.18 3.02 21.09
CA ASP A 174 -14.51 2.73 20.67
C ASP A 174 -14.75 3.31 19.28
N ARG A 175 -15.57 2.60 18.50
CA ARG A 175 -16.09 3.00 17.20
C ARG A 175 -16.87 4.34 17.26
N ASN A 176 -16.98 4.91 18.46
CA ASN A 176 -17.60 6.17 18.82
C ASN A 176 -16.78 7.43 18.49
N LEU A 177 -15.48 7.36 18.18
CA LEU A 177 -14.76 8.54 17.67
C LEU A 177 -15.24 8.95 16.26
N HIS A 178 -15.70 7.99 15.45
CA HIS A 178 -16.42 8.28 14.20
C HIS A 178 -17.89 8.69 14.42
N ALA A 179 -18.43 8.56 15.64
CA ALA A 179 -19.83 8.87 15.93
C ALA A 179 -20.07 10.34 16.29
N ILE A 180 -19.03 11.13 16.60
CA ILE A 180 -19.13 12.59 16.47
C ILE A 180 -19.02 12.90 14.98
N LYS A 181 -20.15 12.75 14.27
CA LYS A 181 -20.26 13.19 12.89
C LYS A 181 -19.66 14.60 12.77
N MET A 182 -18.91 14.85 11.70
CA MET A 182 -18.51 16.19 11.25
C MET A 182 -19.69 17.19 11.20
N SER A 183 -20.94 16.71 11.26
CA SER A 183 -22.16 17.53 11.37
C SER A 183 -22.37 18.23 12.72
N ASP A 184 -21.67 17.86 13.80
CA ASP A 184 -21.88 18.49 15.13
C ASP A 184 -21.08 19.77 15.35
N TRP A 185 -20.07 20.04 14.52
CA TRP A 185 -19.27 21.26 14.56
C TRP A 185 -20.10 22.51 14.22
N GLY A 186 -21.15 22.35 13.42
CA GLY A 186 -22.05 23.44 13.04
C GLY A 186 -23.12 23.79 14.09
N LYS A 187 -23.15 23.13 15.25
CA LYS A 187 -24.19 23.31 16.29
C LYS A 187 -23.66 23.74 17.67
N LYS A 188 -22.34 23.73 17.91
CA LYS A 188 -21.76 24.04 19.22
C LYS A 188 -21.25 25.49 19.24
N GLU A 189 -21.46 26.19 20.36
CA GLU A 189 -20.78 27.48 20.61
C GLU A 189 -19.27 27.28 20.55
N ARG A 190 -18.56 28.18 19.85
CA ARG A 190 -17.11 28.11 19.68
C ARG A 190 -16.46 28.10 21.05
N THR A 191 -15.65 27.08 21.30
CA THR A 191 -14.72 27.09 22.43
C THR A 191 -13.36 27.49 21.89
N GLY A 192 -12.60 28.34 22.60
CA GLY A 192 -11.25 28.77 22.18
C GLY A 192 -10.18 27.66 22.20
N LEU A 193 -10.58 26.40 21.95
CA LEU A 193 -9.77 25.19 21.84
C LEU A 193 -10.19 24.30 20.66
N ASP A 194 -11.13 24.76 19.83
CA ASP A 194 -11.69 23.94 18.76
C ASP A 194 -10.59 23.46 17.79
N ASN A 195 -9.58 24.27 17.50
CA ASN A 195 -8.50 23.87 16.57
C ASN A 195 -7.62 22.78 17.18
N SER A 196 -7.18 22.94 18.44
CA SER A 196 -6.35 21.94 19.13
C SER A 196 -7.09 20.63 19.35
N LEU A 197 -8.38 20.70 19.67
CA LEU A 197 -9.22 19.51 19.82
C LEU A 197 -9.31 18.73 18.51
N PHE A 198 -9.51 19.42 17.38
CA PHE A 198 -9.53 18.79 16.05
C PHE A 198 -8.23 18.05 15.78
N ILE A 199 -7.09 18.75 15.93
CA ILE A 199 -5.78 18.18 15.64
C ILE A 199 -5.48 16.97 16.54
N MET A 200 -5.82 17.04 17.84
CA MET A 200 -5.66 15.90 18.75
C MET A 200 -6.47 14.69 18.29
N GLN A 201 -7.75 14.87 17.98
CA GLN A 201 -8.61 13.78 17.50
C GLN A 201 -8.06 13.14 16.22
N GLU A 202 -7.61 13.96 15.26
CA GLU A 202 -7.10 13.48 13.98
C GLU A 202 -5.74 12.77 14.12
N ILE A 203 -4.85 13.28 14.97
CA ILE A 203 -3.58 12.61 15.29
C ILE A 203 -3.84 11.24 15.95
N LEU A 204 -4.80 11.15 16.89
CA LEU A 204 -5.16 9.89 17.54
C LEU A 204 -5.79 8.89 16.58
N SER A 205 -6.68 9.36 15.71
CA SER A 205 -7.24 8.60 14.57
C SER A 205 -6.11 7.95 13.77
N ARG A 206 -5.13 8.75 13.36
CA ARG A 206 -4.00 8.29 12.57
C ARG A 206 -3.11 7.33 13.35
N GLN A 207 -2.86 7.60 14.63
CA GLN A 207 -2.08 6.72 15.49
C GLN A 207 -2.76 5.36 15.67
N ALA A 208 -4.08 5.31 15.80
CA ALA A 208 -4.83 4.06 15.89
C ALA A 208 -4.69 3.23 14.60
N VAL A 209 -4.84 3.85 13.43
CA VAL A 209 -4.62 3.20 12.12
C VAL A 209 -3.17 2.69 12.01
N MET A 210 -2.19 3.51 12.38
CA MET A 210 -0.77 3.12 12.34
C MET A 210 -0.44 1.99 13.33
N SER A 211 -1.08 1.97 14.51
CA SER A 211 -0.94 0.89 15.49
C SER A 211 -1.51 -0.42 14.95
N CYS A 212 -2.70 -0.37 14.34
CA CYS A 212 -3.32 -1.52 13.68
C CYS A 212 -2.42 -2.05 12.54
N MET A 213 -1.91 -1.18 11.68
CA MET A 213 -0.97 -1.56 10.61
C MET A 213 0.34 -2.16 11.16
N CYS A 214 0.86 -1.62 12.27
CA CYS A 214 2.04 -2.19 12.95
C CYS A 214 1.74 -3.57 13.55
N SER A 215 0.57 -3.78 14.15
CA SER A 215 0.13 -5.07 14.67
C SER A 215 -0.01 -6.10 13.54
N PHE A 216 -0.72 -5.73 12.47
CA PHE A 216 -0.86 -6.54 11.26
C PHE A 216 0.51 -6.92 10.67
N ARG A 217 1.43 -5.96 10.58
CA ARG A 217 2.81 -6.21 10.14
C ARG A 217 3.54 -7.20 11.05
N LYS A 218 3.42 -7.08 12.38
CA LYS A 218 4.00 -8.03 13.33
C LYS A 218 3.40 -9.43 13.12
N SER A 219 2.08 -9.54 12.97
CA SER A 219 1.40 -10.82 12.72
C SER A 219 1.88 -11.47 11.43
N ILE A 220 2.04 -10.71 10.34
CA ILE A 220 2.60 -11.20 9.08
C ILE A 220 4.04 -11.68 9.25
N ASN A 221 4.88 -10.89 9.92
CA ASN A 221 6.27 -11.28 10.18
C ASN A 221 6.33 -12.59 10.97
N ASN A 222 5.52 -12.73 12.02
CA ASN A 222 5.43 -13.96 12.81
C ASN A 222 4.97 -15.14 11.95
N LEU A 223 3.97 -14.97 11.09
CA LEU A 223 3.53 -16.01 10.16
C LEU A 223 4.66 -16.42 9.20
N SER A 224 5.38 -15.44 8.65
CA SER A 224 6.54 -15.70 7.79
C SER A 224 7.62 -16.48 8.54
N GLU A 225 7.96 -16.09 9.77
CA GLU A 225 8.94 -16.79 10.61
C GLU A 225 8.50 -18.22 10.95
N ILE A 226 7.22 -18.45 11.27
CA ILE A 226 6.68 -19.80 11.52
C ILE A 226 6.79 -20.67 10.27
N ILE A 227 6.46 -20.13 9.10
CA ILE A 227 6.51 -20.88 7.83
C ILE A 227 7.96 -21.25 7.47
N ILE A 228 8.90 -20.30 7.64
CA ILE A 228 10.33 -20.54 7.41
C ILE A 228 10.88 -21.55 8.44
N GLY A 229 10.58 -21.36 9.73
CA GLY A 229 11.04 -22.22 10.82
C GLY A 229 10.55 -23.67 10.69
N ASN A 230 9.28 -23.87 10.31
CA ASN A 230 8.72 -25.20 10.08
C ASN A 230 9.37 -25.96 8.91
N CYS A 231 10.01 -25.26 7.97
CA CYS A 231 10.78 -25.89 6.90
C CYS A 231 12.18 -26.31 7.34
N MET A 232 12.83 -25.50 8.18
CA MET A 232 14.21 -25.77 8.65
C MET A 232 14.25 -26.89 9.71
N VAL A 233 13.34 -26.88 10.69
CA VAL A 233 13.35 -27.84 11.82
C VAL A 233 13.12 -29.29 11.37
N LYS A 234 12.34 -29.52 10.30
CA LYS A 234 12.18 -30.86 9.72
C LYS A 234 13.37 -31.34 8.91
N SER A 235 14.25 -30.42 8.47
CA SER A 235 15.44 -30.75 7.69
C SER A 235 16.54 -31.34 8.59
N GLU A 236 16.74 -30.75 9.77
CA GLU A 236 17.76 -31.20 10.73
C GLU A 236 17.40 -32.54 11.38
N SER A 237 16.11 -32.77 11.67
CA SER A 237 15.65 -34.04 12.24
C SER A 237 15.80 -35.24 11.30
N MET A 238 15.81 -35.02 9.98
CA MET A 238 15.87 -36.11 8.99
C MET A 238 17.29 -36.47 8.55
N GLN A 239 18.28 -35.56 8.69
CA GLN A 239 19.68 -35.88 8.40
C GLN A 239 20.32 -36.81 9.45
N LEU A 240 19.74 -36.93 10.65
CA LEU A 240 20.27 -37.78 11.71
C LEU A 240 19.90 -39.27 11.58
N GLU A 241 18.89 -39.65 10.78
CA GLU A 241 18.34 -41.02 10.77
C GLU A 241 18.79 -41.88 9.57
N SER A 242 19.50 -41.36 8.57
CA SER A 242 19.90 -42.11 7.37
C SER A 242 21.29 -42.76 7.47
N LYS A 243 21.40 -43.81 8.29
CA LYS A 243 22.45 -44.84 8.15
C LYS A 243 21.85 -46.26 8.23
N SER A 244 21.32 -46.77 7.13
CA SER A 244 21.27 -48.22 6.85
C SER A 244 21.04 -48.51 5.36
N ASP A 245 21.17 -49.77 4.96
CA ASP A 245 21.77 -50.27 3.73
C ASP A 245 20.78 -50.59 2.56
N ASN A 246 21.30 -50.55 1.33
CA ASN A 246 20.79 -51.06 0.03
C ASN A 246 19.52 -50.49 -0.64
N GLY A 247 19.70 -49.98 -1.88
CA GLY A 247 18.79 -49.99 -3.06
C GLY A 247 17.42 -49.31 -2.96
N VAL A 248 16.61 -49.70 -1.98
CA VAL A 248 15.33 -49.08 -1.61
C VAL A 248 15.58 -47.69 -1.02
N THR A 249 16.74 -47.49 -0.38
CA THR A 249 17.21 -46.21 0.13
C THR A 249 17.33 -45.16 -0.97
N ALA A 250 17.85 -45.49 -2.16
CA ALA A 250 18.03 -44.51 -3.23
C ALA A 250 16.70 -43.91 -3.75
N PHE A 251 15.65 -44.72 -3.87
CA PHE A 251 14.32 -44.24 -4.29
C PHE A 251 13.63 -43.41 -3.19
N VAL A 252 13.78 -43.84 -1.93
CA VAL A 252 13.28 -43.10 -0.76
C VAL A 252 14.02 -41.78 -0.62
N ASP A 253 15.34 -41.76 -0.78
CA ASP A 253 16.20 -40.58 -0.73
C ASP A 253 15.87 -39.61 -1.87
N GLN A 254 15.64 -40.10 -3.10
CA GLN A 254 15.21 -39.27 -4.22
C GLN A 254 13.82 -38.66 -3.97
N SER A 255 12.87 -39.44 -3.47
CA SER A 255 11.52 -38.97 -3.13
C SER A 255 11.52 -37.94 -1.99
N LEU A 256 12.37 -38.14 -0.98
CA LEU A 256 12.57 -37.19 0.11
C LEU A 256 13.20 -35.89 -0.37
N ASN A 257 14.17 -35.97 -1.29
CA ASN A 257 14.78 -34.80 -1.92
C ASN A 257 13.74 -33.98 -2.72
N TYR A 258 12.87 -34.65 -3.49
CA TYR A 258 11.75 -34.00 -4.18
C TYR A 258 10.79 -33.29 -3.22
N LEU A 259 10.41 -33.94 -2.12
CA LEU A 259 9.54 -33.34 -1.10
C LEU A 259 10.18 -32.14 -0.42
N TYR A 260 11.49 -32.19 -0.17
CA TYR A 260 12.26 -31.09 0.39
C TYR A 260 12.26 -29.89 -0.57
N GLN A 261 12.64 -30.10 -1.83
CA GLN A 261 12.65 -29.06 -2.87
C GLN A 261 11.27 -28.43 -3.06
N PHE A 262 10.21 -29.24 -3.07
CA PHE A 262 8.83 -28.74 -3.17
C PHE A 262 8.44 -27.88 -1.97
N ARG A 263 8.80 -28.28 -0.74
CA ARG A 263 8.56 -27.48 0.46
C ARG A 263 9.36 -26.17 0.43
N HIS A 264 10.63 -26.24 0.06
CA HIS A 264 11.51 -25.08 -0.06
C HIS A 264 10.97 -24.06 -1.06
N TRP A 265 10.64 -24.51 -2.28
CA TRP A 265 10.01 -23.69 -3.31
C TRP A 265 8.73 -23.01 -2.80
N ARG A 266 7.84 -23.79 -2.17
CA ARG A 266 6.56 -23.26 -1.63
C ARG A 266 6.79 -22.21 -0.54
N THR A 267 7.76 -22.44 0.34
CA THR A 267 8.13 -21.48 1.39
C THR A 267 8.72 -20.21 0.81
N LYS A 268 9.60 -20.29 -0.21
CA LYS A 268 10.08 -19.12 -0.94
C LYS A 268 8.93 -18.33 -1.58
N CYS A 269 7.97 -19.03 -2.21
CA CYS A 269 6.80 -18.39 -2.80
C CYS A 269 5.98 -17.63 -1.74
N ILE A 270 5.65 -18.30 -0.63
CA ILE A 270 4.84 -17.69 0.44
C ILE A 270 5.61 -16.55 1.12
N SER A 271 6.92 -16.71 1.35
CA SER A 271 7.77 -15.67 1.93
C SER A 271 7.77 -14.41 1.06
N TYR A 272 7.85 -14.55 -0.27
CA TYR A 272 7.73 -13.40 -1.17
C TYR A 272 6.34 -12.76 -1.12
N LEU A 273 5.27 -13.56 -1.16
CA LEU A 273 3.88 -13.06 -1.15
C LEU A 273 3.48 -12.44 0.19
N LEU A 274 4.10 -12.85 1.29
CA LEU A 274 3.83 -12.26 2.61
C LEU A 274 4.85 -11.21 3.00
N ASP A 275 5.85 -10.94 2.15
CA ASP A 275 6.84 -9.92 2.43
C ASP A 275 6.21 -8.52 2.45
N ASN A 276 6.62 -7.72 3.43
CA ASN A 276 6.08 -6.39 3.66
C ASN A 276 6.40 -5.40 2.53
N ARG A 277 7.55 -5.53 1.85
CA ARG A 277 7.84 -4.72 0.65
C ARG A 277 6.88 -5.14 -0.46
N THR A 278 6.70 -6.43 -0.70
CA THR A 278 5.79 -6.94 -1.73
C THR A 278 4.35 -6.48 -1.52
N LEU A 279 3.82 -6.56 -0.30
CA LEU A 279 2.45 -6.12 0.01
C LEU A 279 2.24 -4.62 -0.21
N LYS A 280 3.26 -3.79 0.05
CA LYS A 280 3.22 -2.35 -0.24
C LYS A 280 3.26 -2.07 -1.74
N LEU A 281 4.09 -2.81 -2.48
CA LEU A 281 4.13 -2.69 -3.94
C LEU A 281 2.82 -3.17 -4.56
N LEU A 282 2.21 -4.23 -4.02
CA LEU A 282 0.92 -4.73 -4.45
C LEU A 282 -0.17 -3.67 -4.28
N SER A 283 -0.30 -3.07 -3.09
CA SER A 283 -1.31 -2.02 -2.86
C SER A 283 -1.06 -0.78 -3.71
N GLY A 284 0.19 -0.37 -3.87
CA GLY A 284 0.56 0.73 -4.77
C GLY A 284 0.25 0.41 -6.24
N SER A 285 0.53 -0.82 -6.67
CA SER A 285 0.24 -1.28 -8.04
C SER A 285 -1.26 -1.27 -8.32
N ASP A 286 -2.07 -1.76 -7.39
CA ASP A 286 -3.53 -1.79 -7.50
C ASP A 286 -4.11 -0.37 -7.58
N LEU A 287 -3.57 0.56 -6.78
CA LEU A 287 -3.96 1.98 -6.84
C LEU A 287 -3.61 2.62 -8.18
N ILE A 288 -2.37 2.46 -8.67
CA ILE A 288 -1.91 3.05 -9.93
C ILE A 288 -2.70 2.46 -11.10
N LEU A 289 -2.83 1.14 -11.14
CA LEU A 289 -3.44 0.42 -12.24
C LEU A 289 -4.96 0.37 -12.16
N SER A 290 -5.58 0.90 -11.11
CA SER A 290 -7.01 1.23 -11.08
C SER A 290 -7.36 2.42 -11.98
N ALA A 291 -6.40 3.33 -12.24
CA ALA A 291 -6.60 4.50 -13.08
C ALA A 291 -6.83 4.15 -14.58
N PRO A 292 -7.40 5.05 -15.40
CA PRO A 292 -7.47 4.91 -16.85
C PRO A 292 -6.10 4.74 -17.52
N ASN A 293 -6.08 4.14 -18.71
CA ASN A 293 -4.84 3.69 -19.35
C ASN A 293 -3.82 4.79 -19.61
N GLU A 294 -4.30 5.94 -20.05
CA GLU A 294 -3.47 7.09 -20.34
C GLU A 294 -2.80 7.63 -19.08
N GLN A 295 -3.40 7.44 -17.91
CA GLN A 295 -2.89 7.96 -16.64
C GLN A 295 -1.81 7.05 -16.06
N TRP A 296 -2.07 5.74 -15.97
CA TRP A 296 -1.07 4.82 -15.41
C TRP A 296 0.16 4.70 -16.31
N VAL A 297 0.00 4.74 -17.64
CA VAL A 297 1.14 4.75 -18.58
C VAL A 297 2.02 5.97 -18.35
N ARG A 298 1.44 7.17 -18.18
CA ARG A 298 2.20 8.40 -17.91
C ARG A 298 3.04 8.28 -16.64
N VAL A 299 2.48 7.71 -15.57
CA VAL A 299 3.22 7.49 -14.32
C VAL A 299 4.48 6.67 -14.56
N PHE A 300 4.38 5.56 -15.31
CA PHE A 300 5.57 4.74 -15.58
C PHE A 300 6.54 5.39 -16.56
N GLU A 301 6.08 6.16 -17.55
CA GLU A 301 6.98 6.92 -18.43
C GLU A 301 7.77 7.98 -17.66
N GLU A 302 7.14 8.69 -16.72
CA GLU A 302 7.83 9.64 -15.84
C GLU A 302 8.85 8.95 -14.93
N LEU A 303 8.51 7.78 -14.36
CA LEU A 303 9.42 6.98 -13.53
C LEU A 303 10.63 6.42 -14.30
N LYS A 304 10.48 6.15 -15.60
CA LYS A 304 11.62 5.79 -16.47
C LYS A 304 12.56 6.97 -16.66
N LEU A 305 12.01 8.17 -16.88
CA LEU A 305 12.78 9.39 -17.13
C LEU A 305 13.46 9.95 -15.88
N SER A 306 12.93 9.68 -14.69
CA SER A 306 13.50 10.15 -13.42
C SER A 306 14.77 9.40 -12.98
N THR A 307 15.36 8.57 -13.86
CA THR A 307 16.58 7.81 -13.58
C THR A 307 17.80 8.74 -13.51
N ASN A 308 18.12 9.20 -12.30
CA ASN A 308 19.44 9.74 -12.01
C ASN A 308 20.51 8.64 -12.24
N LEU A 309 21.62 9.03 -12.86
CA LEU A 309 22.79 8.21 -13.27
C LEU A 309 23.18 7.11 -12.26
N GLY A 310 22.55 5.93 -12.31
CA GLY A 310 23.01 4.74 -11.58
C GLY A 310 21.94 3.75 -11.10
N CYS A 311 20.66 4.11 -11.02
CA CYS A 311 19.60 3.18 -10.58
C CYS A 311 18.72 2.72 -11.75
N ASP A 312 18.77 1.43 -12.08
CA ASP A 312 17.89 0.83 -13.08
C ASP A 312 16.50 0.56 -12.48
N ASN A 313 15.63 1.59 -12.48
CA ASN A 313 14.26 1.49 -11.98
C ASN A 313 13.38 0.52 -12.81
N MET A 314 13.87 -0.01 -13.93
CA MET A 314 13.11 -0.90 -14.81
C MET A 314 12.63 -2.16 -14.07
N LEU A 315 13.44 -2.72 -13.17
CA LEU A 315 13.06 -3.91 -12.40
C LEU A 315 11.85 -3.63 -11.51
N GLU A 316 11.86 -2.51 -10.79
CA GLU A 316 10.74 -2.13 -9.93
C GLU A 316 9.49 -1.82 -10.75
N ILE A 317 9.64 -1.17 -11.90
CA ILE A 317 8.53 -0.93 -12.83
C ILE A 317 7.91 -2.25 -13.29
N VAL A 318 8.73 -3.21 -13.73
CA VAL A 318 8.25 -4.54 -14.16
C VAL A 318 7.61 -5.27 -12.99
N GLU A 319 8.19 -5.23 -11.79
CA GLU A 319 7.62 -5.84 -10.59
C GLU A 319 6.23 -5.27 -10.26
N ILE A 320 6.09 -3.94 -10.24
CA ILE A 320 4.81 -3.25 -9.98
C ILE A 320 3.76 -3.64 -11.02
N LEU A 321 4.12 -3.67 -12.31
CA LEU A 321 3.19 -4.06 -13.37
C LEU A 321 2.73 -5.51 -13.23
N LEU A 322 3.64 -6.44 -12.92
CA LEU A 322 3.29 -7.84 -12.70
C LEU A 322 2.43 -8.01 -11.44
N LEU A 323 2.72 -7.28 -10.36
CA LEU A 323 1.91 -7.29 -9.12
C LEU A 323 0.50 -6.78 -9.39
N GLY A 324 0.36 -5.75 -10.21
CA GLY A 324 -0.93 -5.23 -10.64
C GLY A 324 -1.78 -6.24 -11.43
N LEU A 325 -1.16 -7.03 -12.30
CA LEU A 325 -1.85 -8.10 -13.04
C LEU A 325 -2.42 -9.18 -12.11
N ILE A 326 -1.89 -9.32 -10.90
CA ILE A 326 -2.32 -10.34 -9.94
C ILE A 326 -3.01 -9.77 -8.70
N SER A 327 -3.21 -8.46 -8.60
CA SER A 327 -3.76 -7.81 -7.40
C SER A 327 -5.14 -8.37 -7.05
N SER A 328 -6.02 -8.48 -8.05
CA SER A 328 -7.37 -9.04 -7.92
C SER A 328 -7.39 -10.52 -7.55
N LYS A 329 -6.32 -11.26 -7.84
CA LYS A 329 -6.20 -12.71 -7.63
C LYS A 329 -5.32 -13.06 -6.42
N TRP A 330 -4.79 -12.09 -5.69
CA TRP A 330 -3.76 -12.30 -4.66
C TRP A 330 -4.13 -13.35 -3.61
N ASN A 331 -5.33 -13.24 -3.03
CA ASN A 331 -5.82 -14.18 -2.02
C ASN A 331 -5.98 -15.60 -2.59
N TYR A 332 -6.47 -15.70 -3.82
CA TYR A 332 -6.60 -16.97 -4.52
C TYR A 332 -5.21 -17.60 -4.79
N LEU A 333 -4.21 -16.80 -5.16
CA LEU A 333 -2.84 -17.29 -5.37
C LEU A 333 -2.24 -17.89 -4.09
N ILE A 334 -2.42 -17.24 -2.94
CA ILE A 334 -1.95 -17.76 -1.64
C ILE A 334 -2.64 -19.09 -1.32
N GLN A 335 -3.97 -19.14 -1.45
CA GLN A 335 -4.73 -20.37 -1.22
C GLN A 335 -4.29 -21.49 -2.17
N LEU A 336 -4.06 -21.16 -3.44
CA LEU A 336 -3.60 -22.09 -4.46
C LEU A 336 -2.25 -22.70 -4.08
N ILE A 337 -1.26 -21.89 -3.72
CA ILE A 337 0.08 -22.35 -3.33
C ILE A 337 0.04 -23.26 -2.11
N LEU A 338 -0.81 -22.93 -1.14
CA LEU A 338 -1.03 -23.77 0.04
C LEU A 338 -1.70 -25.11 -0.30
N SER A 339 -2.54 -25.13 -1.35
CA SER A 339 -3.32 -26.31 -1.75
C SER A 339 -2.61 -27.24 -2.73
N ILE A 340 -1.55 -26.77 -3.42
CA ILE A 340 -0.81 -27.60 -4.39
C ILE A 340 -0.17 -28.80 -3.65
N SER A 341 -0.43 -30.01 -4.17
CA SER A 341 0.22 -31.24 -3.72
C SER A 341 1.58 -31.44 -4.39
N CYS A 342 2.51 -32.17 -3.77
CA CYS A 342 3.78 -32.49 -4.42
C CYS A 342 3.54 -33.50 -5.56
N ASP A 343 4.09 -33.28 -6.76
CA ASP A 343 4.34 -34.36 -7.73
C ASP A 343 5.79 -34.81 -7.62
N PHE A 344 6.03 -36.07 -8.02
CA PHE A 344 7.36 -36.64 -8.20
C PHE A 344 7.76 -36.62 -9.68
N LEU A 345 7.22 -35.66 -10.45
CA LEU A 345 7.56 -35.48 -11.86
C LEU A 345 8.92 -34.78 -11.99
N SER A 346 9.78 -35.33 -12.86
CA SER A 346 11.08 -34.73 -13.15
C SER A 346 10.92 -33.36 -13.81
N THR A 347 11.91 -32.48 -13.58
CA THR A 347 11.93 -31.13 -14.17
C THR A 347 11.87 -31.16 -15.70
N ALA A 348 12.48 -32.18 -16.33
CA ALA A 348 12.42 -32.37 -17.79
C ALA A 348 11.00 -32.69 -18.26
N LYS A 349 10.26 -33.55 -17.54
CA LYS A 349 8.87 -33.87 -17.88
C LYS A 349 7.96 -32.64 -17.73
N LYS A 350 8.13 -31.87 -16.64
CA LYS A 350 7.43 -30.59 -16.44
C LYS A 350 7.67 -29.61 -17.58
N LEU A 351 8.91 -29.49 -18.05
CA LEU A 351 9.26 -28.63 -19.18
C LEU A 351 8.62 -29.10 -20.49
N SER A 352 8.61 -30.42 -20.75
CA SER A 352 7.95 -30.99 -21.92
C SER A 352 6.46 -30.66 -21.94
N ASP A 353 5.75 -30.85 -20.83
CA ASP A 353 4.32 -30.56 -20.73
C ASP A 353 4.03 -29.05 -20.92
N LEU A 354 4.92 -28.18 -20.42
CA LEU A 354 4.84 -26.74 -20.66
C LEU A 354 5.08 -26.36 -22.12
N GLN A 355 5.96 -27.07 -22.84
CA GLN A 355 6.22 -26.83 -24.26
C GLN A 355 5.02 -27.25 -25.13
N GLU A 356 4.29 -28.31 -24.77
CA GLU A 356 3.04 -28.69 -25.43
C GLU A 356 1.98 -27.56 -25.37
N LEU A 357 1.96 -26.75 -24.30
CA LEU A 357 1.09 -25.57 -24.21
C LEU A 357 1.41 -24.48 -25.25
N LEU A 358 2.63 -24.41 -25.79
CA LEU A 358 2.98 -23.43 -26.83
C LEU A 358 2.34 -23.75 -28.18
N GLU A 359 1.98 -25.01 -28.41
CA GLU A 359 1.38 -25.50 -29.65
C GLU A 359 -0.14 -25.30 -29.68
N GLY A 360 -0.76 -25.03 -28.52
CA GLY A 360 -2.19 -24.80 -28.35
C GLY A 360 -2.57 -23.33 -28.14
N ASN A 361 -3.43 -22.81 -29.02
CA ASN A 361 -4.27 -21.62 -28.88
C ASN A 361 -3.60 -20.23 -29.00
N THR A 362 -3.87 -19.57 -30.12
CA THR A 362 -4.04 -18.11 -30.22
C THR A 362 -5.52 -17.80 -30.01
N LEU A 363 -5.97 -17.71 -28.76
CA LEU A 363 -7.29 -17.18 -28.47
C LEU A 363 -7.22 -15.66 -28.56
N ASP A 364 -7.85 -15.11 -29.58
CA ASP A 364 -8.02 -13.68 -29.76
C ASP A 364 -9.04 -13.17 -28.71
N MET A 365 -8.57 -12.93 -27.49
CA MET A 365 -9.41 -12.35 -26.44
C MET A 365 -9.54 -10.85 -26.64
N GLN A 366 -10.75 -10.40 -26.33
CA GLN A 366 -11.21 -9.01 -26.23
C GLN A 366 -10.15 -8.09 -25.61
N ILE A 367 -10.13 -6.83 -26.07
CA ILE A 367 -9.37 -5.74 -25.46
C ILE A 367 -9.81 -5.65 -24.00
N ASN A 368 -8.97 -6.17 -23.10
CA ASN A 368 -9.14 -6.08 -21.66
C ASN A 368 -7.92 -5.34 -21.11
N LYS A 369 -8.09 -4.66 -19.98
CA LYS A 369 -7.03 -3.87 -19.33
C LYS A 369 -5.76 -4.70 -19.09
N GLU A 370 -5.92 -5.97 -18.74
CA GLU A 370 -4.81 -6.94 -18.61
C GLU A 370 -4.00 -7.10 -19.90
N LYS A 371 -4.66 -7.10 -21.08
CA LYS A 371 -4.00 -7.20 -22.39
C LYS A 371 -3.14 -5.98 -22.67
N GLU A 372 -3.66 -4.78 -22.40
CA GLU A 372 -2.91 -3.53 -22.59
C GLU A 372 -1.69 -3.43 -21.66
N MET A 373 -1.84 -3.86 -20.40
CA MET A 373 -0.72 -3.97 -19.47
C MET A 373 0.33 -4.97 -19.97
N LEU A 374 -0.09 -6.13 -20.47
CA LEU A 374 0.82 -7.15 -21.03
C LEU A 374 1.50 -6.68 -22.32
N ASP A 375 0.80 -5.93 -23.17
CA ASP A 375 1.36 -5.35 -24.40
C ASP A 375 2.41 -4.29 -24.05
N TYR A 376 2.13 -3.42 -23.08
CA TYR A 376 3.09 -2.46 -22.55
C TYR A 376 4.32 -3.15 -21.96
N LEU A 377 4.12 -4.19 -21.14
CA LEU A 377 5.20 -4.95 -20.52
C LEU A 377 6.02 -5.74 -21.57
N THR A 378 5.38 -6.25 -22.61
CA THR A 378 6.04 -6.90 -23.76
C THR A 378 6.93 -5.90 -24.51
N GLN A 379 6.47 -4.67 -24.72
CA GLN A 379 7.28 -3.61 -25.34
C GLN A 379 8.47 -3.23 -24.45
N LEU A 380 8.24 -3.12 -23.13
CA LEU A 380 9.26 -2.77 -22.15
C LEU A 380 10.39 -3.81 -22.11
N LEU A 381 10.03 -5.10 -22.15
CA LEU A 381 10.98 -6.21 -22.05
C LEU A 381 11.54 -6.68 -23.40
N LYS A 382 11.08 -6.13 -24.53
CA LYS A 382 11.44 -6.57 -25.89
C LYS A 382 12.96 -6.70 -26.10
N PHE A 383 13.74 -5.79 -25.51
CA PHE A 383 15.20 -5.76 -25.66
C PHE A 383 15.95 -6.31 -24.44
N GLN A 384 15.24 -6.61 -23.33
CA GLN A 384 15.83 -7.07 -22.07
C GLN A 384 14.96 -8.16 -21.40
N PRO A 385 14.66 -9.29 -22.07
CA PRO A 385 13.85 -10.35 -21.48
C PRO A 385 14.49 -10.96 -20.23
N GLN A 386 15.82 -10.87 -20.13
CA GLN A 386 16.61 -11.33 -18.99
C GLN A 386 16.19 -10.69 -17.66
N LYS A 387 15.56 -9.51 -17.67
CA LYS A 387 15.06 -8.85 -16.46
C LYS A 387 13.99 -9.67 -15.72
N LEU A 388 13.25 -10.52 -16.43
CA LEU A 388 12.32 -11.46 -15.79
C LEU A 388 13.05 -12.48 -14.90
N TRP A 389 14.35 -12.72 -15.12
CA TRP A 389 15.17 -13.63 -14.30
C TRP A 389 15.53 -13.07 -12.93
N GLU A 390 15.57 -11.74 -12.82
CA GLU A 390 15.85 -11.04 -11.56
C GLU A 390 14.60 -10.97 -10.66
N LEU A 391 13.42 -11.20 -11.22
CA LEU A 391 12.14 -11.19 -10.50
C LEU A 391 11.79 -12.57 -9.92
N PRO A 392 11.03 -12.64 -8.81
CA PRO A 392 10.59 -13.90 -8.20
C PRO A 392 9.84 -14.79 -9.20
N SER A 393 10.21 -16.07 -9.25
CA SER A 393 9.63 -17.04 -10.18
C SER A 393 8.11 -17.17 -10.03
N ILE A 394 7.62 -17.04 -8.80
CA ILE A 394 6.20 -17.04 -8.45
C ILE A 394 5.43 -15.89 -9.10
N LEU A 395 6.00 -14.68 -9.05
CA LEU A 395 5.37 -13.48 -9.61
C LEU A 395 5.23 -13.62 -11.12
N VAL A 396 6.33 -13.99 -11.78
CA VAL A 396 6.39 -14.12 -13.24
C VAL A 396 5.42 -15.19 -13.73
N ALA A 397 5.37 -16.35 -13.07
CA ALA A 397 4.47 -17.44 -13.44
C ALA A 397 2.98 -17.14 -13.16
N ALA A 398 2.68 -16.44 -12.06
CA ALA A 398 1.29 -16.11 -11.71
C ALA A 398 0.72 -14.97 -12.57
N ALA A 399 1.55 -14.00 -12.96
CA ALA A 399 1.12 -12.78 -13.65
C ALA A 399 1.05 -12.92 -15.17
N ILE A 400 1.91 -13.74 -15.79
CA ILE A 400 2.01 -13.83 -17.24
C ILE A 400 1.16 -14.99 -17.74
N PRO A 401 0.02 -14.75 -18.41
CA PRO A 401 -0.87 -15.82 -18.85
C PRO A 401 -0.31 -16.56 -20.07
N SER A 402 -0.63 -17.85 -20.19
CA SER A 402 -0.09 -18.75 -21.22
C SER A 402 -0.40 -18.34 -22.66
N TRP A 403 -1.47 -17.59 -22.88
CA TRP A 403 -1.85 -17.07 -24.21
C TRP A 403 -1.01 -15.86 -24.67
N SER A 404 -0.29 -15.20 -23.76
CA SER A 404 0.44 -13.97 -24.08
C SER A 404 1.72 -14.23 -24.89
N SER A 405 2.12 -13.27 -25.73
CA SER A 405 3.43 -13.31 -26.41
C SER A 405 4.58 -13.32 -25.42
N LEU A 406 4.42 -12.64 -24.29
CA LEU A 406 5.40 -12.57 -23.22
C LEU A 406 5.64 -13.94 -22.57
N PHE A 407 4.59 -14.75 -22.37
CA PHE A 407 4.73 -16.12 -21.89
C PHE A 407 5.62 -16.94 -22.83
N ARG A 408 5.35 -16.85 -24.14
CA ARG A 408 6.14 -17.58 -25.15
C ARG A 408 7.61 -17.14 -25.15
N MET A 409 7.85 -15.84 -25.00
CA MET A 409 9.20 -15.30 -24.87
C MET A 409 9.91 -15.85 -23.63
N HIS A 410 9.23 -15.79 -22.47
CA HIS A 410 9.79 -16.26 -21.21
C HIS A 410 10.06 -17.77 -21.20
N LEU A 411 9.10 -18.58 -21.65
CA LEU A 411 9.24 -20.04 -21.67
C LEU A 411 10.35 -20.50 -22.63
N ARG A 412 10.54 -19.83 -23.77
CA ARG A 412 11.67 -20.10 -24.68
C ARG A 412 13.01 -19.81 -24.01
N GLU A 413 13.10 -18.73 -23.24
CA GLU A 413 14.32 -18.40 -22.50
C GLU A 413 14.60 -19.41 -21.38
N VAL A 414 13.56 -19.87 -20.67
CA VAL A 414 13.67 -20.94 -19.65
C VAL A 414 14.14 -22.25 -20.29
N ALA A 415 13.56 -22.63 -21.43
CA ALA A 415 13.98 -23.82 -22.18
C ALA A 415 15.41 -23.70 -22.70
N HIS A 416 15.83 -22.51 -23.15
CA HIS A 416 17.20 -22.26 -23.56
C HIS A 416 18.18 -22.47 -22.40
N LYS A 417 17.95 -21.81 -21.25
CA LYS A 417 18.81 -21.95 -20.07
C LYS A 417 18.81 -23.37 -19.48
N PHE A 418 17.73 -24.13 -19.65
CA PHE A 418 17.68 -25.54 -19.28
C PHE A 418 18.65 -26.40 -20.12
N ASN A 419 18.79 -26.08 -21.41
CA ASN A 419 19.59 -26.83 -22.39
C ASN A 419 21.04 -26.32 -22.55
N GLU A 420 21.40 -25.17 -21.96
CA GLU A 420 22.75 -24.61 -22.06
C GLU A 420 23.84 -25.53 -21.44
N PRO A 421 25.04 -25.64 -22.03
CA PRO A 421 26.16 -26.38 -21.47
C PRO A 421 26.76 -25.70 -20.22
N SER A 422 27.34 -26.50 -19.32
CA SER A 422 27.72 -26.09 -17.95
C SER A 422 28.74 -24.95 -17.81
N SER A 423 29.45 -24.57 -18.89
CA SER A 423 30.44 -23.48 -18.87
C SER A 423 29.84 -22.06 -18.94
N SER A 424 28.55 -21.90 -19.28
CA SER A 424 27.86 -20.60 -19.31
C SER A 424 26.67 -20.49 -18.33
N ARG A 425 26.44 -21.52 -17.50
CA ARG A 425 25.25 -21.59 -16.63
C ARG A 425 25.32 -20.64 -15.45
N CYS A 426 24.16 -20.11 -15.06
CA CYS A 426 23.94 -19.47 -13.76
C CYS A 426 23.61 -20.48 -12.63
N CYS A 427 23.86 -21.78 -12.83
CA CYS A 427 23.60 -22.82 -11.83
C CYS A 427 24.71 -23.87 -11.79
N GLU A 428 25.04 -24.36 -10.58
CA GLU A 428 26.07 -25.37 -10.32
C GLU A 428 25.61 -26.82 -10.56
N CYS A 429 24.46 -27.04 -11.22
CA CYS A 429 23.92 -28.39 -11.45
C CYS A 429 24.79 -29.21 -12.42
N ASN A 430 25.11 -30.45 -12.03
CA ASN A 430 26.02 -31.37 -12.72
C ASN A 430 25.63 -31.74 -14.16
N GLN A 431 26.61 -32.19 -14.93
CA GLN A 431 26.60 -32.41 -16.39
C GLN A 431 25.65 -33.50 -16.93
N ASP A 432 25.00 -34.30 -16.08
CA ASP A 432 24.41 -35.57 -16.52
C ASP A 432 23.00 -35.49 -17.14
N GLY A 433 22.46 -34.30 -17.39
CA GLY A 433 21.12 -34.15 -17.99
C GLY A 433 19.96 -34.66 -17.11
N SER A 434 20.26 -35.27 -15.97
CA SER A 434 19.30 -35.68 -14.96
C SER A 434 19.15 -34.58 -13.91
N GLU A 435 18.09 -33.81 -14.08
CA GLU A 435 17.37 -33.08 -13.02
C GLU A 435 18.07 -31.83 -12.45
N HIS A 436 17.52 -30.67 -12.80
CA HIS A 436 17.84 -29.37 -12.17
C HIS A 436 17.25 -29.34 -10.76
N HIS A 437 17.99 -29.91 -9.81
CA HIS A 437 17.69 -29.87 -8.38
C HIS A 437 18.20 -28.56 -7.77
N ASP A 438 17.31 -27.81 -7.10
CA ASP A 438 17.66 -26.62 -6.30
C ASP A 438 18.39 -25.48 -7.05
N CYS A 439 18.00 -25.22 -8.31
CA CYS A 439 18.50 -24.05 -9.05
C CYS A 439 17.36 -23.14 -9.53
N GLN A 440 17.71 -21.88 -9.86
CA GLN A 440 16.74 -20.89 -10.36
C GLN A 440 15.95 -21.38 -11.59
N VAL A 441 16.56 -22.21 -12.44
CA VAL A 441 15.88 -22.79 -13.61
C VAL A 441 14.82 -23.81 -13.18
N GLY A 442 15.17 -24.71 -12.25
CA GLY A 442 14.23 -25.68 -11.68
C GLY A 442 13.06 -25.02 -10.96
N GLU A 443 13.32 -23.98 -10.17
CA GLU A 443 12.28 -23.20 -9.49
C GLU A 443 11.32 -22.50 -10.47
N ARG A 444 11.83 -21.96 -11.58
CA ARG A 444 10.99 -21.35 -12.62
C ARG A 444 10.11 -22.36 -13.33
N ILE A 445 10.68 -23.52 -13.70
CA ILE A 445 9.90 -24.60 -14.32
C ILE A 445 8.82 -25.09 -13.35
N GLN A 446 9.15 -25.25 -12.06
CA GLN A 446 8.18 -25.61 -11.02
C GLN A 446 7.05 -24.59 -10.90
N SER A 447 7.38 -23.29 -10.85
CA SER A 447 6.38 -22.21 -10.80
C SER A 447 5.50 -22.23 -12.04
N LEU A 448 6.07 -22.25 -13.24
CA LEU A 448 5.30 -22.28 -14.49
C LEU A 448 4.38 -23.50 -14.56
N PHE A 449 4.88 -24.69 -14.20
CA PHE A 449 4.09 -25.91 -14.20
C PHE A 449 2.91 -25.83 -13.21
N ALA A 450 3.14 -25.30 -12.01
CA ALA A 450 2.10 -25.10 -11.01
C ALA A 450 0.94 -24.23 -11.53
N PHE A 451 1.24 -23.09 -12.16
CA PHE A 451 0.23 -22.10 -12.60
C PHE A 451 -0.38 -22.35 -13.97
N HIS A 452 0.28 -23.10 -14.86
CA HIS A 452 -0.21 -23.28 -16.22
C HIS A 452 -0.73 -24.69 -16.52
N ILE A 453 -0.22 -25.73 -15.83
CA ILE A 453 -0.64 -27.11 -16.05
C ILE A 453 -1.56 -27.59 -14.93
N ARG A 454 -1.16 -27.41 -13.66
CA ARG A 454 -1.91 -27.96 -12.52
C ARG A 454 -3.12 -27.14 -12.13
N CYS A 455 -3.02 -25.83 -12.24
CA CYS A 455 -4.12 -24.92 -12.00
C CYS A 455 -4.15 -23.91 -13.14
N PRO A 456 -4.52 -24.34 -14.36
CA PRO A 456 -4.60 -23.43 -15.48
C PRO A 456 -5.46 -22.26 -15.05
N GLN A 457 -4.92 -21.04 -15.17
CA GLN A 457 -5.67 -19.81 -14.98
C GLN A 457 -6.79 -19.74 -16.02
N ARG A 458 -7.86 -20.50 -15.78
CA ARG A 458 -9.16 -20.22 -16.39
C ARG A 458 -9.58 -18.91 -15.76
N SER A 459 -9.78 -17.91 -16.61
CA SER A 459 -10.53 -16.70 -16.29
C SER A 459 -11.84 -17.10 -15.61
N VAL A 460 -11.82 -17.17 -14.28
CA VAL A 460 -13.05 -17.17 -13.50
C VAL A 460 -13.52 -15.73 -13.57
N ASN A 461 -14.42 -15.47 -14.51
CA ASN A 461 -15.28 -14.30 -14.43
C ASN A 461 -16.00 -14.39 -13.08
N ILE A 462 -15.62 -13.50 -12.16
CA ILE A 462 -16.45 -13.06 -11.05
C ILE A 462 -16.78 -11.61 -11.32
#